data_AF-I2QN27-F1
#
_entry.id   AF-I2QN27-F1
#
_cell.length_a   1.000
_cell.length_b   1.000
_cell.length_c   1.000
_cell.angle_alpha   90.00
_cell.angle_beta   90.00
_cell.angle_gamma   90.00
#
_symmetry.space_group_name_H-M   'P 1'
#
loop_
_entity.id
_entity.type
_entity.pdbx_description
1 polymer ?
#
loop_
_entity_poly.entity_id
_entity_poly.type
_entity_poly.pdbx_seq_one_letter_code
_entity_poly.pdbx_strand_id
1 'polypeptide(L)'
;MSPRLMSVLGSMVAVERMFWKLRELIDGDSSILPDVRETLHVILDAKLLSAKDKIMSDARAAIDATPDLPQAARERAYSSLDSAMAMFMASEPHRTQDLLS
;
A
#
# COMPACT_ATOMS: atom_id res chain seq x y z
N MET A 1 -4.17 -18.84 -0.98
CA MET A 1 -3.71 -17.70 -1.80
C MET A 1 -2.39 -18.06 -2.47
N SER A 2 -2.08 -17.50 -3.64
CA SER A 2 -0.81 -17.79 -4.32
C SER A 2 0.37 -17.10 -3.59
N PRO A 3 1.58 -17.67 -3.60
CA PRO A 3 2.76 -17.05 -2.98
C PRO A 3 3.07 -15.65 -3.51
N ARG A 4 2.80 -15.42 -4.81
CA ARG A 4 2.97 -14.11 -5.45
C ARG A 4 2.01 -13.07 -4.89
N LEU A 5 0.74 -13.43 -4.71
CA LEU A 5 -0.24 -12.54 -4.07
C LEU A 5 0.18 -12.22 -2.63
N MET A 6 0.60 -13.22 -1.85
CA MET A 6 1.12 -12.99 -0.50
C MET A 6 2.31 -12.03 -0.47
N SER A 7 3.22 -12.12 -1.45
CA SER A 7 4.35 -11.19 -1.56
C SER A 7 3.90 -9.76 -1.86
N VAL A 8 2.92 -9.57 -2.76
CA VAL A 8 2.38 -8.24 -3.10
C VAL A 8 1.70 -7.62 -1.87
N LEU A 9 0.87 -8.39 -1.17
CA LEU A 9 0.24 -7.95 0.08
C LEU A 9 1.26 -7.61 1.16
N GLY A 10 2.30 -8.44 1.29
CA GLY A 10 3.40 -8.21 2.24
C GLY A 10 4.16 -6.91 1.94
N SER A 11 4.48 -6.65 0.68
CA SER A 11 5.10 -5.39 0.24
C SER A 11 4.19 -4.18 0.51
N MET A 12 2.88 -4.32 0.28
CA MET A 12 1.93 -3.24 0.55
C MET A 12 1.88 -2.86 2.03
N VAL A 13 1.73 -3.85 2.90
CA VAL A 13 1.71 -3.64 4.36
C VAL A 13 3.02 -3.05 4.87
N ALA A 14 4.15 -3.49 4.31
CA ALA A 14 5.45 -2.94 4.66
C ALA A 14 5.57 -1.46 4.28
N VAL A 15 5.10 -1.08 3.09
CA VAL A 15 5.09 0.33 2.64
C VAL A 15 4.17 1.18 3.51
N GLU A 16 2.93 0.77 3.75
CA GLU A 16 2.00 1.50 4.63
C GLU A 16 2.61 1.74 6.02
N ARG A 17 3.23 0.71 6.60
CA ARG A 17 3.91 0.82 7.91
C ARG A 17 5.08 1.81 7.88
N MET A 18 5.86 1.86 6.80
CA MET A 18 6.94 2.84 6.66
C MET A 18 6.39 4.27 6.65
N PHE A 19 5.34 4.52 5.85
CA PHE A 19 4.70 5.83 5.80
C PHE A 19 4.10 6.25 7.14
N TRP A 20 3.50 5.32 7.88
CA TRP A 20 3.01 5.57 9.23
C TRP A 20 4.13 6.00 10.19
N LYS A 21 5.27 5.31 10.20
CA LYS A 21 6.42 5.71 11.02
C LYS A 21 6.96 7.10 10.66
N LEU A 22 6.95 7.45 9.37
CA LEU A 22 7.36 8.78 8.94
C LEU A 22 6.42 9.87 9.47
N ARG A 23 5.10 9.59 9.48
CA ARG A 23 4.11 10.48 10.10
C ARG A 23 4.33 10.63 11.58
N GLU A 24 4.54 9.54 12.30
CA GLU A 24 4.80 9.55 13.73
C GLU A 24 6.06 10.38 14.07
N LEU A 25 7.12 10.25 13.27
CA LEU A 25 8.33 11.06 13.42
C LEU A 25 8.08 12.56 13.19
N ILE A 26 7.32 12.90 12.15
CA ILE A 26 6.92 14.30 11.87
C ILE A 26 6.05 14.83 13.01
N ASP A 27 5.14 14.01 13.54
CA ASP A 27 4.22 14.42 14.58
C ASP A 27 4.92 14.64 15.93
N GLY A 28 5.93 13.82 16.21
CA GLY A 28 6.77 13.94 17.41
C GLY A 28 7.76 15.11 17.39
N ASP A 29 8.04 15.71 16.23
CA ASP A 29 9.02 16.79 16.12
C ASP A 29 8.37 18.18 16.32
N SER A 30 8.56 18.75 17.51
CA SER A 30 8.04 20.07 17.88
C SER A 30 8.74 21.24 17.17
N SER A 31 9.86 20.99 16.47
CA SER A 31 10.56 22.03 15.69
C SER A 31 9.91 22.29 14.33
N ILE A 32 9.05 21.38 13.86
CA ILE A 32 8.31 21.52 12.61
C ILE A 32 7.11 22.44 12.82
N LEU A 33 7.04 23.54 12.07
CA LEU A 33 5.90 24.45 12.09
C LEU A 33 4.61 23.74 11.67
N PRO A 34 3.43 24.11 12.25
CA PRO A 34 2.15 23.45 11.93
C PRO A 34 1.83 23.39 10.43
N ASP A 35 2.04 24.48 9.70
CA ASP A 35 1.75 24.53 8.25
C ASP A 35 2.68 23.63 7.43
N VAL A 36 3.94 23.52 7.87
CA VAL A 36 4.93 22.64 7.24
C VAL A 36 4.58 21.18 7.53
N ARG A 37 4.16 20.87 8.76
CA ARG A 37 3.71 19.53 9.16
C ARG A 37 2.52 19.08 8.32
N GLU A 38 1.51 19.92 8.16
CA GLU A 38 0.35 19.61 7.32
C GLU A 38 0.76 19.34 5.87
N THR A 39 1.63 20.20 5.32
CA THR A 39 2.17 20.01 3.96
C THR A 39 2.91 18.68 3.81
N LEU A 40 3.72 18.30 4.81
CA LEU A 40 4.43 17.02 4.81
C LEU A 40 3.47 15.84 4.86
N HIS A 41 2.39 15.92 5.65
CA HIS A 41 1.37 14.87 5.71
C HIS A 41 0.67 14.67 4.37
N VAL A 42 0.32 15.75 3.67
CA VAL A 42 -0.27 15.70 2.32
C VAL A 42 0.70 15.08 1.31
N ILE A 43 1.98 15.46 1.36
CA ILE A 43 3.01 14.87 0.49
C ILE A 43 3.16 13.37 0.78
N LEU A 44 3.16 12.97 2.04
CA LEU A 44 3.24 11.56 2.43
C LEU A 44 2.05 10.75 1.93
N ASP A 45 0.82 11.27 1.99
CA ASP A 45 -0.36 10.60 1.43
C ASP A 45 -0.23 10.40 -0.08
N ALA A 46 0.16 11.46 -0.81
CA ALA A 46 0.34 11.38 -2.25
C ALA A 46 1.43 10.36 -2.64
N LYS A 47 2.52 10.31 -1.86
CA LYS A 47 3.60 9.33 -2.07
C LYS A 47 3.20 7.92 -1.70
N LEU A 48 2.41 7.74 -0.64
CA LEU A 48 1.86 6.43 -0.29
C LEU A 48 0.97 5.92 -1.42
N LEU A 49 0.02 6.72 -1.90
CA LEU A 49 -0.86 6.37 -3.01
C LEU A 49 -0.06 5.96 -4.26
N SER A 50 0.93 6.77 -4.65
CA SER A 50 1.80 6.46 -5.79
C SER A 50 2.58 5.14 -5.61
N ALA A 51 3.01 4.82 -4.39
CA ALA A 51 3.67 3.56 -4.09
C ALA A 51 2.70 2.36 -4.17
N LYS A 52 1.46 2.52 -3.69
CA LYS A 52 0.41 1.51 -3.82
C LYS A 52 0.13 1.19 -5.29
N ASP A 53 -0.05 2.21 -6.11
CA ASP A 53 -0.32 2.07 -7.54
C ASP A 53 0.83 1.36 -8.25
N LYS A 54 2.08 1.72 -7.92
CA LYS A 54 3.26 1.07 -8.49
C LYS A 54 3.32 -0.42 -8.16
N ILE A 55 3.11 -0.79 -6.88
CA ILE A 55 3.10 -2.20 -6.46
C ILE A 55 2.04 -3.00 -7.24
N MET A 56 0.85 -2.43 -7.43
CA MET A 56 -0.23 -3.08 -8.18
C MET A 56 0.10 -3.20 -9.66
N SER A 57 0.66 -2.15 -10.27
CA SER A 57 1.13 -2.16 -11.66
C SER A 57 2.21 -3.22 -11.89
N ASP A 58 3.19 -3.30 -11.00
CA ASP A 58 4.28 -4.28 -11.07
C ASP A 58 3.74 -5.72 -10.89
N ALA A 59 2.76 -5.92 -9.99
CA ALA A 59 2.09 -7.20 -9.80
C ALA A 59 1.33 -7.66 -11.06
N ARG A 60 0.65 -6.73 -11.73
CA ARG A 60 -0.04 -6.96 -13.00
C ARG A 60 0.94 -7.33 -14.12
N ALA A 61 2.01 -6.56 -14.27
CA ALA A 61 3.07 -6.86 -15.22
C ALA A 61 3.70 -8.25 -14.99
N ALA A 62 3.85 -8.67 -13.72
CA ALA A 62 4.36 -10.00 -13.39
C ALA A 62 3.39 -11.14 -13.76
N ILE A 63 2.08 -10.93 -13.64
CA ILE A 63 1.07 -11.87 -14.15
C ILE A 63 1.19 -11.96 -15.67
N ASP A 64 1.31 -10.82 -16.35
CA ASP A 64 1.42 -10.75 -17.80
C ASP A 64 2.66 -11.45 -18.35
N ALA A 65 3.80 -11.25 -17.69
CA ALA A 65 5.08 -11.85 -18.04
C ALA A 65 5.19 -13.34 -17.71
N THR A 66 4.17 -13.97 -17.10
CA THR A 66 4.22 -15.42 -16.79
C THR A 66 3.87 -16.23 -18.04
N PRO A 67 4.85 -16.95 -18.64
CA PRO A 67 4.58 -17.82 -19.78
C PRO A 67 3.73 -19.02 -19.34
N ASP A 68 2.94 -19.56 -20.27
CA ASP A 68 2.16 -20.80 -20.11
C ASP A 68 1.15 -20.80 -18.94
N LEU A 69 0.85 -19.63 -18.37
CA LEU A 69 -0.19 -19.51 -17.35
C LEU A 69 -1.57 -19.77 -17.99
N PRO A 70 -2.33 -20.79 -17.54
CA PRO A 70 -3.66 -21.05 -18.06
C PRO A 70 -4.56 -19.82 -17.92
N GLN A 71 -5.40 -19.56 -18.93
CA GLN A 71 -6.26 -18.37 -18.96
C GLN A 71 -7.13 -18.23 -17.69
N ALA A 72 -7.75 -19.33 -17.23
CA ALA A 72 -8.52 -19.35 -15.99
C ALA A 72 -7.69 -19.00 -14.73
N ALA A 73 -6.41 -19.39 -14.71
CA ALA A 73 -5.50 -19.05 -13.62
C ALA A 73 -5.09 -17.57 -13.67
N ARG A 74 -4.92 -17.02 -14.88
CA ARG A 74 -4.66 -15.59 -15.12
C ARG A 74 -5.83 -14.73 -14.66
N GLU A 75 -7.06 -15.09 -15.04
CA GLU A 75 -8.29 -14.39 -14.62
C GLU A 75 -8.49 -14.42 -13.11
N ARG A 76 -8.26 -15.58 -12.47
CA ARG A 76 -8.30 -15.69 -11.01
C ARG A 76 -7.22 -14.81 -10.34
N ALA A 77 -6.03 -14.72 -10.91
CA ALA A 77 -4.96 -13.87 -10.40
C ALA A 77 -5.34 -12.38 -10.49
N TYR A 78 -5.94 -11.96 -11.60
CA TYR A 78 -6.47 -10.61 -11.79
C TYR A 78 -7.56 -10.26 -10.79
N SER A 79 -8.60 -11.10 -10.68
CA SER A 79 -9.68 -10.88 -9.72
C SER A 79 -9.18 -10.81 -8.27
N SER A 80 -8.16 -11.62 -7.93
CA SER A 80 -7.54 -11.57 -6.59
C SER A 80 -6.76 -10.27 -6.36
N LEU A 81 -6.06 -9.78 -7.38
CA LEU A 81 -5.32 -8.52 -7.33
C LEU A 81 -6.27 -7.32 -7.21
N ASP A 82 -7.35 -7.30 -7.98
CA ASP A 82 -8.37 -6.25 -7.92
C ASP A 82 -9.06 -6.21 -6.55
N SER A 83 -9.35 -7.39 -5.99
CA SER A 83 -9.90 -7.50 -4.63
C SER A 83 -8.93 -6.95 -3.57
N ALA A 84 -7.63 -7.24 -3.70
CA ALA A 84 -6.61 -6.69 -2.83
C ALA A 84 -6.52 -5.16 -2.96
N MET A 85 -6.52 -4.64 -4.20
CA MET A 85 -6.52 -3.20 -4.47
C MET A 85 -7.71 -2.52 -3.81
N ALA A 86 -8.92 -3.08 -3.95
CA ALA A 86 -10.12 -2.55 -3.31
C ALA A 86 -9.96 -2.48 -1.79
N MET A 87 -9.40 -3.52 -1.15
CA MET A 87 -9.13 -3.50 0.29
C MET A 87 -8.16 -2.38 0.70
N PHE A 88 -7.07 -2.18 -0.04
CA PHE A 88 -6.07 -1.17 0.29
C PHE A 88 -6.48 0.27 -0.05
N MET A 89 -7.36 0.45 -1.02
CA MET A 89 -7.91 1.77 -1.36
C MET A 89 -9.07 2.15 -0.43
N ALA A 90 -9.84 1.17 0.06
CA ALA A 90 -10.87 1.37 1.07
C ALA A 90 -10.29 1.54 2.48
N SER A 91 -9.05 1.11 2.69
CA SER A 91 -8.31 1.38 3.92
C SER A 91 -7.93 2.85 3.95
N GLU A 92 -8.69 3.66 4.71
CA GLU A 92 -8.21 4.97 5.13
C GLU A 92 -6.80 4.83 5.74
N PRO A 93 -5.92 5.85 5.60
CA PRO A 93 -4.64 5.85 6.31
C PRO A 93 -4.96 5.67 7.80
N HIS A 94 -4.69 4.46 8.31
CA HIS A 94 -5.33 3.97 9.51
C HIS A 94 -5.13 4.95 10.67
N ARG A 95 -6.25 5.52 11.13
CA ARG A 95 -6.39 6.03 12.50
C ARG A 95 -6.53 4.83 13.44
N THR A 96 -5.53 3.97 13.49
CA THR A 96 -5.36 3.00 14.59
C THR A 96 -4.85 3.78 15.80
N GLN A 97 -5.75 4.56 16.39
CA GLN A 97 -5.70 4.82 17.81
C GLN A 97 -6.25 3.57 18.50
N ASP A 98 -5.48 3.07 19.47
CA ASP A 98 -5.93 2.18 20.55
C ASP A 98 -6.53 0.83 20.18
N LEU A 99 -5.66 -0.14 19.91
CA LEU A 99 -5.91 -1.53 20.28
C LEU A 99 -4.75 -2.09 21.11
N LEU A 100 -4.34 -1.35 22.14
CA LEU A 100 -3.61 -1.87 23.31
C LEU A 100 -3.94 -1.01 24.54
N SER A 101 -5.10 -1.27 25.15
CA SER A 101 -5.37 -1.04 26.57
C SER A 101 -5.74 -2.38 27.19
#